data_AF-A0A1I3KR58-F1
#
_entry.id   AF-A0A1I3KR58-F1
#
_cell.length_a   1.000
_cell.length_b   1.000
_cell.length_c   1.000
_cell.angle_alpha   90.00
_cell.angle_beta   90.00
_cell.angle_gamma   90.00
#
_symmetry.space_group_name_H-M   'P 1'
#
loop_
_entity.id
_entity.type
_entity.pdbx_description
1 polymer ?
#
loop_
_entity_poly.entity_id
_entity_poly.type
_entity_poly.pdbx_seq_one_letter_code
_entity_poly.pdbx_strand_id
1 'polypeptide(L)'
;MFSLESSTNELLSLAKAQLLRALHQHRTKPYLPIWGELYTSLRDIVRHGQQWKEDVLVYPMRPTGTLWYLYKDNHFLADLPDPGITISMTREQLLEALLKGSFPPQHSEDRSIEG
;
A
#
# COMPACT_ATOMS: atom_id res chain seq x y z
N MET A 1 -2.80 14.43 28.80
CA MET A 1 -2.09 14.57 27.51
C MET A 1 -2.38 13.32 26.68
N PHE A 2 -3.51 13.30 25.96
CA PHE A 2 -3.87 12.17 25.10
C PHE A 2 -3.24 12.37 23.71
N SER A 3 -2.05 11.79 23.59
CA SER A 3 -1.47 11.04 22.46
C SER A 3 -1.74 11.51 21.02
N LEU A 4 -0.97 12.50 20.55
CA LEU A 4 -0.77 12.77 19.11
C LEU A 4 -0.25 11.55 18.34
N GLU A 5 0.51 10.66 19.01
CA GLU A 5 1.04 9.43 18.41
C GLU A 5 -0.07 8.43 18.09
N SER A 6 -1.09 8.31 18.96
CA SER A 6 -2.23 7.41 18.74
C SER A 6 -3.04 7.85 17.52
N SER A 7 -3.38 9.14 17.42
CA SER A 7 -4.16 9.67 16.28
C SER A 7 -3.40 9.56 14.96
N THR A 8 -2.07 9.65 14.98
CA THR A 8 -1.30 9.56 13.74
C THR A 8 -1.16 8.12 13.24
N ASN A 9 -1.00 7.16 14.16
CA ASN A 9 -1.08 5.74 13.84
C ASN A 9 -2.47 5.33 13.31
N GLU A 10 -3.54 5.96 13.79
CA GLU A 10 -4.89 5.78 13.24
C GLU A 10 -5.01 6.28 11.80
N LEU A 11 -4.45 7.46 11.49
CA LEU A 11 -4.44 7.99 10.13
C LEU A 11 -3.64 7.12 9.16
N LEU A 12 -2.48 6.60 9.59
CA LEU A 12 -1.70 5.67 8.77
C LEU A 12 -2.47 4.37 8.52
N SER A 13 -3.08 3.81 9.57
CA SER A 13 -3.92 2.62 9.49
C SER A 13 -5.09 2.82 8.52
N LEU A 14 -5.73 3.99 8.56
CA LEU A 14 -6.81 4.37 7.63
C LEU A 14 -6.31 4.44 6.18
N ALA A 15 -5.16 5.09 5.94
CA ALA A 15 -4.58 5.19 4.60
C ALA A 15 -4.25 3.81 4.01
N LYS A 16 -3.67 2.91 4.82
CA LYS A 16 -3.42 1.51 4.40
C LYS A 16 -4.72 0.77 4.08
N ALA A 17 -5.75 0.92 4.91
CA ALA A 17 -7.05 0.29 4.68
C ALA A 17 -7.73 0.81 3.40
N GLN A 18 -7.67 2.11 3.14
CA GLN A 18 -8.20 2.71 1.92
C GLN A 18 -7.46 2.20 0.67
N LEU A 19 -6.13 2.09 0.73
CA LEU A 19 -5.32 1.51 -0.34
C LEU A 19 -5.76 0.07 -0.65
N LEU A 20 -5.84 -0.78 0.37
CA LEU A 20 -6.24 -2.18 0.21
C LEU A 20 -7.66 -2.31 -0.35
N ARG A 21 -8.59 -1.48 0.11
CA ARG A 21 -9.96 -1.43 -0.40
C ARG A 21 -10.00 -1.03 -1.88
N ALA A 22 -9.26 0.00 -2.28
CA ALA A 22 -9.19 0.44 -3.66
C ALA A 22 -8.61 -0.65 -4.57
N LEU A 23 -7.54 -1.32 -4.14
CA LEU A 23 -6.96 -2.46 -4.87
C LEU A 23 -7.94 -3.63 -5.02
N HIS A 24 -8.70 -3.95 -3.96
CA HIS A 24 -9.73 -4.97 -4.02
C HIS A 24 -10.88 -4.59 -4.96
N GLN A 25 -11.32 -3.32 -4.92
CA GLN A 25 -12.33 -2.79 -5.85
C GLN A 25 -11.84 -2.84 -7.30
N HIS A 26 -10.57 -2.51 -7.57
CA HIS A 26 -9.97 -2.65 -8.90
C HIS A 26 -10.08 -4.07 -9.43
N ARG A 27 -9.68 -5.02 -8.58
CA ARG A 27 -9.62 -6.43 -8.95
C ARG A 27 -11.00 -7.02 -9.21
N THR A 28 -12.00 -6.60 -8.44
CA THR A 28 -13.38 -7.10 -8.58
C THR A 28 -14.18 -6.36 -9.65
N LYS A 29 -13.90 -5.07 -9.86
CA LYS A 29 -14.62 -4.18 -10.77
C LYS A 29 -13.63 -3.22 -11.46
N PRO A 30 -12.86 -3.70 -12.46
CA PRO A 30 -11.75 -2.94 -13.08
C PRO A 30 -12.20 -1.71 -13.87
N TYR A 31 -13.49 -1.57 -14.13
CA TYR A 31 -14.09 -0.42 -14.79
C TYR A 31 -14.40 0.74 -13.83
N LEU A 32 -14.26 0.55 -12.51
CA LEU A 32 -14.49 1.62 -11.54
C LEU A 32 -13.30 2.58 -11.48
N PRO A 33 -13.55 3.89 -11.41
CA PRO A 33 -12.49 4.87 -11.22
C PRO A 33 -12.02 4.81 -9.76
N ILE A 34 -10.84 4.23 -9.53
CA ILE A 34 -10.20 4.14 -8.19
C ILE A 34 -8.93 4.99 -8.06
N TRP A 35 -8.60 5.75 -9.10
CA TRP A 35 -7.34 6.48 -9.22
C TRP A 35 -7.13 7.48 -8.08
N GLY A 36 -8.21 8.17 -7.67
CA GLY A 36 -8.16 9.14 -6.59
C GLY A 36 -7.87 8.50 -5.25
N GLU A 37 -8.50 7.36 -4.97
CA GLU A 37 -8.34 6.58 -3.75
C GLU A 37 -6.92 6.02 -3.65
N LEU A 38 -6.40 5.43 -4.73
CA LEU A 38 -5.02 4.92 -4.77
C LEU A 38 -4.01 6.04 -4.56
N TYR A 39 -4.13 7.13 -5.30
CA TYR A 39 -3.20 8.26 -5.20
C TYR A 39 -3.23 8.90 -3.82
N THR A 40 -4.42 9.12 -3.26
CA THR A 40 -4.58 9.74 -1.93
C THR A 40 -4.00 8.85 -0.84
N SER A 41 -4.32 7.56 -0.87
CA SER A 41 -3.82 6.61 0.13
C SER A 41 -2.30 6.50 0.10
N LEU A 42 -1.69 6.40 -1.09
CA LEU A 42 -0.23 6.38 -1.23
C LEU A 42 0.40 7.70 -0.77
N ARG A 43 -0.20 8.85 -1.10
CA ARG A 43 0.27 10.16 -0.65
C ARG A 43 0.23 10.28 0.88
N ASP A 44 -0.81 9.77 1.51
CA ASP A 44 -0.97 9.87 2.97
C ASP A 44 0.04 8.97 3.70
N ILE A 45 0.36 7.80 3.14
CA ILE A 45 1.45 6.94 3.62
C ILE A 45 2.81 7.64 3.50
N VAL A 46 3.11 8.24 2.34
CA VAL A 46 4.35 9.01 2.12
C VAL A 46 4.44 10.16 3.13
N ARG A 47 3.36 10.93 3.29
CA ARG A 47 3.30 12.05 4.23
C ARG A 47 3.60 11.60 5.66
N HIS A 48 3.04 10.46 6.07
CA HIS A 48 3.33 9.87 7.38
C HIS A 48 4.83 9.55 7.51
N GLY A 49 5.40 8.76 6.59
CA GLY A 49 6.82 8.40 6.66
C GLY A 49 7.76 9.61 6.63
N GLN A 50 7.43 10.67 5.88
CA GLN A 50 8.18 11.93 5.90
C GLN A 50 8.06 12.68 7.22
N GLN A 51 6.86 12.76 7.79
CA GLN A 51 6.59 13.47 9.04
C GLN A 51 7.34 12.81 10.22
N TRP A 52 7.38 11.49 10.26
CA TRP A 52 8.00 10.71 11.34
C TRP A 52 9.42 10.25 11.04
N LYS A 53 9.91 10.47 9.81
CA LYS A 53 11.23 10.05 9.33
C LYS A 53 11.46 8.55 9.56
N GLU A 54 10.47 7.77 9.18
CA GLU A 54 10.47 6.31 9.35
C GLU A 54 10.05 5.59 8.08
N ASP A 55 10.63 4.41 7.89
CA ASP A 55 10.20 3.50 6.82
C ASP A 55 8.84 2.89 7.21
N VAL A 56 7.94 2.81 6.24
CA VAL A 56 6.57 2.39 6.47
C VAL A 56 6.29 1.10 5.72
N LEU A 57 6.00 0.02 6.45
CA LEU A 57 5.44 -1.19 5.85
C LEU A 57 4.04 -0.88 5.33
N VAL A 58 3.86 -0.88 4.01
CA VAL A 58 2.57 -0.59 3.36
C VAL A 58 1.63 -1.78 3.53
N TYR A 59 2.03 -2.95 3.02
CA TYR A 59 1.36 -4.23 3.26
C TYR A 59 2.25 -5.42 2.85
N PRO A 60 1.98 -6.63 3.39
CA PRO A 60 2.55 -7.87 2.87
C PRO A 60 1.90 -8.30 1.55
N MET A 61 2.68 -8.93 0.66
CA MET A 61 2.28 -9.34 -0.70
C MET A 61 2.07 -10.87 -0.81
N ARG A 62 1.32 -11.33 -1.82
CA ARG A 62 1.27 -12.75 -2.25
C ARG A 62 2.24 -13.02 -3.41
N PRO A 63 2.85 -14.22 -3.50
CA PRO A 63 2.83 -15.31 -2.52
C PRO A 63 3.72 -15.07 -1.30
N THR A 64 4.80 -14.29 -1.46
CA THR A 64 5.72 -13.85 -0.41
C THR A 64 6.23 -12.45 -0.74
N GLY A 65 6.57 -11.67 0.29
CA GLY A 65 7.17 -10.35 0.15
C GLY A 65 6.42 -9.23 0.84
N THR A 66 7.01 -8.04 0.80
CA THR A 66 6.51 -6.86 1.51
C THR A 66 6.68 -5.60 0.68
N LEU A 67 5.64 -4.78 0.63
CA LEU A 67 5.72 -3.45 0.04
C LEU A 67 6.02 -2.43 1.14
N TRP A 68 7.08 -1.65 0.96
CA TRP A 68 7.53 -0.61 1.89
C TRP A 68 7.53 0.75 1.21
N TYR A 69 7.41 1.80 2.03
CA TYR A 69 7.85 3.15 1.69
C TYR A 69 9.13 3.44 2.47
N LEU A 70 10.20 3.85 1.77
CA LEU A 70 11.49 4.20 2.36
C LEU A 70 11.62 5.71 2.47
N TYR A 71 11.74 6.23 3.69
CA TYR A 71 11.66 7.68 3.91
C TYR A 71 12.89 8.42 3.40
N LYS A 72 14.09 7.81 3.54
CA LYS A 72 15.37 8.45 3.17
C LYS A 72 15.45 8.66 1.68
N ASP A 73 15.05 7.64 0.93
CA ASP A 73 15.12 7.65 -0.52
C ASP A 73 13.87 8.26 -1.14
N ASN A 74 12.77 8.37 -0.38
CA ASN A 74 11.47 8.82 -0.86
C ASN A 74 10.93 7.96 -2.02
N HIS A 75 11.13 6.65 -1.93
CA HIS A 75 10.69 5.66 -2.91
C HIS A 75 9.91 4.54 -2.22
N PHE A 76 9.16 3.78 -3.02
CA PHE A 76 8.57 2.52 -2.60
C PHE A 76 9.51 1.37 -2.93
N LEU A 77 9.55 0.36 -2.07
CA LEU A 77 10.33 -0.86 -2.24
C LEU A 77 9.40 -2.06 -2.18
N ALA A 78 9.29 -2.79 -3.28
CA ALA A 78 8.73 -4.14 -3.26
C ALA A 78 9.87 -5.13 -2.99
N ASP A 79 9.88 -5.72 -1.81
CA ASP A 79 10.84 -6.74 -1.41
C ASP A 79 10.22 -8.13 -1.63
N LEU A 80 10.79 -8.91 -2.56
CA LEU A 80 10.36 -10.23 -2.98
C LEU A 80 11.45 -11.24 -2.57
N PRO A 81 11.33 -11.90 -1.40
CA PRO A 81 12.40 -12.72 -0.84
C PRO A 81 12.70 -13.99 -1.65
N ASP A 82 11.76 -14.44 -2.48
CA ASP A 82 11.96 -15.51 -3.46
C ASP A 82 11.49 -14.98 -4.82
N PRO A 83 12.41 -14.62 -5.74
CA PRO A 83 13.82 -15.05 -5.85
C PRO A 83 14.87 -14.09 -5.26
N GLY A 84 14.53 -13.28 -4.25
CA GLY A 84 15.47 -12.33 -3.61
C GLY A 84 15.61 -11.01 -4.37
N ILE A 85 14.53 -10.57 -5.03
CA ILE A 85 14.48 -9.35 -5.83
C ILE A 85 13.93 -8.21 -4.99
N THR A 86 14.59 -7.06 -5.06
CA THR A 86 14.03 -5.80 -4.59
C THR A 86 13.76 -4.88 -5.77
N ILE A 87 12.57 -4.28 -5.80
CA ILE A 87 12.16 -3.35 -6.87
C ILE A 87 11.88 -2.00 -6.23
N SER A 88 12.75 -1.02 -6.51
CA SER A 88 12.56 0.36 -6.10
C SER A 88 11.73 1.11 -7.14
N MET A 89 10.73 1.86 -6.70
CA MET A 89 9.75 2.53 -7.54
C MET A 89 9.43 3.92 -7.01
N THR A 90 9.26 4.89 -7.91
CA THR A 90 8.56 6.13 -7.57
C THR A 90 7.09 5.84 -7.25
N ARG A 91 6.40 6.80 -6.65
CA ARG A 91 4.96 6.68 -6.40
C ARG A 91 4.18 6.45 -7.69
N GLU A 92 4.55 7.14 -8.76
CA GLU A 92 3.90 7.05 -10.07
C GLU A 92 4.11 5.66 -10.70
N GLN A 93 5.34 5.13 -10.62
CA GLN A 93 5.65 3.77 -11.07
C GLN A 93 4.89 2.71 -10.27
N LEU A 94 4.83 2.86 -8.94
CA LEU A 94 4.04 1.97 -8.10
C LEU A 94 2.55 2.04 -8.47
N LEU A 95 1.99 3.23 -8.66
CA LEU A 95 0.59 3.41 -9.03
C LEU A 95 0.25 2.66 -10.33
N GLU A 96 1.07 2.82 -11.37
CA GLU A 96 0.91 2.08 -12.62
C GLU A 96 1.03 0.57 -12.44
N ALA A 97 1.98 0.10 -11.63
CA ALA A 97 2.16 -1.32 -11.36
C ALA A 97 0.94 -1.91 -10.64
N LEU A 98 0.40 -1.20 -9.64
CA LEU A 98 -0.79 -1.61 -8.90
C LEU A 98 -2.02 -1.70 -9.79
N LEU A 99 -2.20 -0.75 -10.71
CA LEU A 99 -3.29 -0.75 -11.67
C LEU A 99 -3.20 -1.89 -12.69
N LYS A 100 -1.98 -2.35 -12.98
CA LYS A 100 -1.71 -3.56 -13.78
C LYS A 100 -1.88 -4.86 -12.98
N GLY A 101 -2.18 -4.79 -11.69
CA GLY A 101 -2.36 -5.94 -10.81
C GLY A 101 -1.07 -6.51 -10.23
N SER A 102 0.06 -5.81 -10.36
CA SER A 102 1.32 -6.19 -9.70
C SER A 102 1.22 -6.01 -8.18
N PHE A 103 2.08 -6.74 -7.45
CA PHE A 103 2.21 -6.63 -5.98
C PHE A 103 0.89 -6.88 -5.22
N PRO A 104 0.19 -8.00 -5.48
CA PRO A 104 -1.11 -8.26 -4.86
C PRO A 104 -1.00 -8.40 -3.33
N PRO A 105 -1.87 -7.78 -2.53
CA PRO A 105 -1.85 -7.89 -1.07
C PRO A 105 -2.17 -9.30 -0.54
N GLN A 106 -1.54 -9.70 0.58
CA GLN A 106 -1.70 -11.01 1.22
C GLN A 106 -3.12 -11.29 1.72
N HIS A 107 -3.83 -10.29 2.23
CA HIS A 107 -5.24 -10.39 2.59
C HIS A 107 -6.08 -9.50 1.66
N SER A 108 -6.15 -9.90 0.39
CA SER A 108 -7.37 -9.67 -0.37
C SER A 108 -8.38 -10.71 0.14
N GLU A 109 -9.25 -10.34 1.09
CA GLU A 109 -10.39 -11.18 1.50
C GLU A 109 -11.26 -11.40 0.26
N ASP A 110 -11.00 -12.50 -0.42
CA ASP A 110 -11.93 -13.19 -1.28
C ASP A 110 -12.86 -13.97 -0.33
N ARG A 111 -13.81 -13.28 0.31
CA ARG A 111 -14.97 -13.97 0.88
C ARG A 111 -15.84 -14.38 -0.30
N SER A 112 -15.40 -15.40 -1.02
CA SER A 112 -16.31 -16.27 -1.75
C SER A 112 -17.23 -16.86 -0.69
N ILE A 113 -18.44 -16.32 -0.63
CA ILE A 113 -19.53 -16.86 0.17
C ILE A 113 -19.87 -18.18 -0.51
N GLU A 114 -19.30 -19.29 -0.03
CA GLU A 114 -19.92 -20.59 -0.20
C GLU A 114 -21.21 -20.58 0.64
N GLY A 115 -22.33 -20.48 -0.07
CA GLY A 115 -23.70 -20.62 0.44
C GLY A 115 -24.55 -21.27 -0.63
#